data_AF-A0A923E4B4-F1
#
_entry.id   AF-A0A923E4B4-F1
#
_cell.length_a   1.000
_cell.length_b   1.000
_cell.length_c   1.000
_cell.angle_alpha   90.00
_cell.angle_beta   90.00
_cell.angle_gamma   90.00
#
_symmetry.space_group_name_H-M   'P 1'
#
loop_
_entity.id
_entity.type
_entity.pdbx_description
1 polymer ?
#
loop_
_entity_poly.entity_id
_entity_poly.type
_entity_poly.pdbx_seq_one_letter_code
_entity_poly.pdbx_strand_id
1 'polypeptide(L)'
;MNKRDENMEWEMEAPHLASLPRTTPYCVPDNYFNDLTTRINQSVFVDGLMQKENQGFTIPQNYFEDLGTQIENRIALDQLKTLVQNDGFKTPANYFDKLQSDILSKTSGTVQKTKVVRLWHTDFMKYASAACFILLTASGLYFNQQNTLKETRTAELASEQMLYDIDESVIIDHIQESQAATTTSASDTEMENYILNHFSSSDLSNNL
;
A
#
# COMPACT_ATOMS: atom_id res chain seq x y z
N MET A 1 59.52 -83.52 -7.44
CA MET A 1 58.41 -82.82 -8.13
C MET A 1 58.94 -82.18 -9.40
N ASN A 2 58.29 -82.44 -10.53
CA ASN A 2 58.69 -81.96 -11.85
C ASN A 2 58.00 -80.61 -12.08
N LYS A 3 58.76 -79.51 -12.21
CA LYS A 3 58.24 -78.13 -12.35
C LYS A 3 57.35 -77.89 -13.60
N ARG A 4 57.15 -78.91 -14.44
CA ARG A 4 56.31 -78.82 -15.64
C ARG A 4 54.83 -78.84 -15.29
N ASP A 5 54.45 -79.55 -14.24
CA ASP A 5 53.04 -79.81 -13.92
C ASP A 5 52.36 -78.64 -13.21
N GLU A 6 53.14 -77.71 -12.65
CA GLU A 6 52.64 -76.57 -11.85
C GLU A 6 52.06 -75.42 -12.70
N ASN A 7 52.16 -75.47 -14.03
CA ASN A 7 51.68 -74.41 -14.94
C ASN A 7 50.87 -74.94 -16.14
N MET A 8 50.31 -76.15 -16.06
CA MET A 8 49.52 -76.77 -17.14
C MET A 8 48.04 -76.91 -16.79
N GLU A 9 47.52 -76.02 -15.94
CA GLU A 9 46.09 -75.96 -15.60
C GLU A 9 45.20 -75.82 -16.85
N TRP A 10 45.69 -75.11 -17.87
CA TRP A 10 45.02 -74.93 -19.16
C TRP A 10 44.83 -76.24 -19.94
N GLU A 11 45.68 -77.25 -19.78
CA GLU A 11 45.52 -78.56 -20.45
C GLU A 11 44.32 -79.34 -19.87
N MET A 12 44.04 -79.16 -18.57
CA MET A 12 42.87 -79.76 -17.92
C MET A 12 41.58 -79.01 -18.29
N GLU A 13 41.67 -77.70 -18.48
CA GLU A 13 40.52 -76.86 -18.83
C GLU A 13 40.20 -76.84 -20.33
N ALA A 14 41.18 -77.06 -21.21
CA ALA A 14 40.99 -76.97 -22.66
C ALA A 14 39.92 -77.93 -23.22
N PRO A 15 39.85 -79.23 -22.84
CA PRO A 15 38.78 -80.12 -23.28
C PRO A 15 37.39 -79.67 -22.81
N HIS A 16 37.31 -79.07 -21.61
CA HIS A 16 36.07 -78.55 -21.05
C HIS A 16 35.63 -77.27 -21.77
N LEU A 17 36.55 -76.34 -22.07
CA LEU A 17 36.25 -75.15 -22.86
C LEU A 17 35.89 -75.48 -24.31
N ALA A 18 36.50 -76.53 -24.88
CA ALA A 18 36.19 -77.01 -26.22
C ALA A 18 34.83 -77.72 -26.32
N SER A 19 34.31 -78.27 -25.21
CA SER A 19 32.99 -78.90 -25.17
C SER A 19 31.85 -77.89 -25.00
N LEU A 20 32.15 -76.65 -24.61
CA LEU A 20 31.15 -75.59 -24.52
C LEU A 20 30.59 -75.23 -25.90
N PRO A 21 29.27 -75.02 -26.01
CA PRO A 21 28.68 -74.53 -27.25
C PRO A 21 29.25 -73.15 -27.60
N ARG A 22 29.60 -72.95 -28.87
CA ARG A 22 30.07 -71.66 -29.40
C ARG A 22 28.92 -70.67 -29.58
N THR A 23 28.15 -70.46 -28.52
CA THR A 23 27.06 -69.49 -28.49
C THR A 23 27.45 -68.37 -27.53
N THR A 24 27.25 -67.13 -27.94
CA THR A 24 27.41 -65.99 -27.05
C THR A 24 26.13 -65.86 -26.22
N PRO A 25 26.15 -66.06 -24.89
CA PRO A 25 24.95 -65.93 -24.05
C PRO A 25 24.51 -64.47 -23.89
N TYR A 26 25.35 -63.52 -24.35
CA TYR A 26 25.08 -62.09 -24.28
C TYR A 26 24.42 -61.64 -25.58
N CYS A 27 23.12 -61.37 -25.50
CA CYS A 27 22.32 -60.77 -26.56
C CYS A 27 21.64 -59.52 -25.97
N VAL A 28 21.59 -58.44 -26.75
CA VAL A 28 20.78 -57.28 -26.37
C VAL A 28 19.33 -57.51 -26.81
N PRO A 29 18.34 -56.99 -26.07
CA PRO A 29 16.95 -57.07 -26.48
C PRO A 29 16.72 -56.45 -27.86
N ASP A 30 15.65 -56.90 -28.53
CA ASP A 30 15.22 -56.33 -29.81
C ASP A 30 15.04 -54.80 -29.69
N ASN A 31 15.40 -54.08 -30.75
CA ASN A 31 15.38 -52.61 -30.83
C ASN A 31 16.27 -51.86 -29.82
N TYR A 32 17.17 -52.53 -29.08
CA TYR A 32 18.09 -51.87 -28.15
C TYR A 32 18.80 -50.67 -28.80
N PHE A 33 19.46 -50.88 -29.93
CA PHE A 33 20.23 -49.86 -30.64
C PHE A 33 19.36 -48.87 -31.42
N ASN A 34 18.21 -49.30 -31.94
CA ASN A 34 17.28 -48.43 -32.66
C ASN A 34 16.73 -47.33 -31.73
N ASP A 35 16.41 -47.68 -30.48
CA ASP A 35 15.85 -46.75 -29.49
C ASP A 35 16.92 -46.09 -28.60
N LEU A 36 18.18 -46.50 -28.71
CA LEU A 36 19.26 -46.04 -27.84
C LEU A 36 19.45 -44.52 -27.95
N THR A 37 19.50 -44.00 -29.17
CA THR A 37 19.66 -42.55 -29.41
C THR A 37 18.49 -41.77 -28.81
N THR A 38 17.27 -42.26 -28.98
CA THR A 38 16.07 -41.63 -28.41
C THR A 38 16.13 -41.62 -26.89
N ARG A 39 16.48 -42.75 -26.26
CA ARG A 39 16.62 -42.85 -24.80
C ARG A 39 17.69 -41.92 -24.24
N ILE A 40 18.84 -41.82 -24.90
CA ILE A 40 19.93 -40.92 -24.48
C ILE A 40 19.48 -39.46 -24.59
N ASN A 41 18.83 -39.07 -25.70
CA ASN A 41 18.36 -37.71 -25.86
C ASN A 41 17.27 -37.35 -24.83
N GLN A 42 16.38 -38.30 -24.52
CA GLN A 42 15.38 -38.13 -23.47
C GLN A 42 16.01 -37.96 -22.08
N SER A 43 17.01 -38.79 -21.74
CA SER A 43 17.67 -38.67 -20.43
C SER A 43 18.42 -37.35 -20.30
N VAL A 44 19.18 -36.95 -21.33
CA VAL A 44 19.89 -35.66 -21.35
C VAL A 44 18.92 -34.47 -21.24
N PHE A 45 17.77 -34.55 -21.92
CA PHE A 45 16.74 -33.52 -21.84
C PHE A 45 16.16 -33.41 -20.42
N VAL A 46 15.81 -34.54 -19.80
CA VAL A 46 15.28 -34.57 -18.43
C VAL A 46 16.30 -34.04 -17.42
N ASP A 47 17.56 -34.46 -17.53
CA ASP A 47 18.65 -33.97 -16.68
C ASP A 47 18.83 -32.45 -16.83
N GLY A 48 18.73 -31.93 -18.05
CA GLY A 48 18.77 -30.50 -18.33
C GLY A 48 17.61 -29.70 -17.70
N LEU A 49 16.41 -30.27 -17.67
CA LEU A 49 15.25 -29.65 -16.99
C LEU A 49 15.45 -29.62 -15.48
N MET A 50 15.91 -30.72 -14.88
CA MET A 50 16.16 -30.82 -13.44
C MET A 50 17.21 -29.82 -12.95
N GLN A 51 18.23 -29.55 -13.76
CA GLN A 51 19.30 -28.63 -13.41
C GLN A 51 18.91 -27.15 -13.54
N LYS A 52 17.96 -26.82 -14.44
CA LYS A 52 17.56 -25.44 -14.72
C LYS A 52 16.52 -24.89 -13.75
N GLU A 53 15.56 -25.71 -13.30
CA GLU A 53 14.43 -25.22 -12.51
C GLU A 53 14.64 -25.28 -10.98
N ASN A 54 15.73 -25.88 -10.46
CA ASN A 54 15.98 -26.11 -9.02
C ASN A 54 14.82 -26.75 -8.24
N GLN A 55 13.77 -27.16 -8.95
CA GLN A 55 12.57 -27.78 -8.47
C GLN A 55 12.43 -29.02 -9.35
N GLY A 56 12.53 -30.19 -8.72
CA GLY A 56 12.27 -31.45 -9.41
C GLY A 56 10.82 -31.53 -9.88
N PHE A 57 10.42 -32.66 -10.46
CA PHE A 57 9.00 -32.94 -10.68
C PHE A 57 8.29 -33.01 -9.33
N THR A 58 7.57 -31.96 -8.97
CA THR A 58 6.75 -31.92 -7.76
C THR A 58 5.38 -32.49 -8.09
N ILE A 59 4.97 -33.48 -7.31
CA ILE A 59 3.60 -33.98 -7.37
C ILE A 59 2.71 -33.09 -6.51
N PRO A 60 1.44 -32.90 -6.89
CA PRO A 60 0.46 -32.24 -6.04
C PRO A 60 0.34 -32.93 -4.68
N GLN A 61 -0.05 -32.17 -3.68
CA GLN A 61 -0.39 -32.72 -2.37
C GLN A 61 -1.52 -33.76 -2.52
N ASN A 62 -1.38 -34.89 -1.82
CA ASN A 62 -2.32 -36.02 -1.83
C ASN A 62 -2.44 -36.78 -3.17
N TYR A 63 -1.47 -36.65 -4.09
CA TYR A 63 -1.54 -37.32 -5.40
C TYR A 63 -1.78 -38.84 -5.27
N PHE A 64 -1.04 -39.54 -4.42
CA PHE A 64 -1.13 -41.00 -4.31
C PHE A 64 -2.36 -41.45 -3.53
N GLU A 65 -2.76 -40.67 -2.54
CA GLU A 65 -3.94 -40.86 -1.70
C GLU A 65 -5.22 -40.76 -2.56
N ASP A 66 -5.28 -39.80 -3.47
CA ASP A 66 -6.44 -39.59 -4.33
C ASP A 66 -6.40 -40.44 -5.62
N LEU A 67 -5.24 -40.97 -6.01
CA LEU A 67 -5.06 -41.69 -7.29
C LEU A 67 -6.02 -42.87 -7.44
N GLY A 68 -6.19 -43.68 -6.40
CA GLY A 68 -7.09 -44.84 -6.42
C GLY A 68 -8.53 -44.43 -6.70
N THR A 69 -9.04 -43.48 -5.93
CA THR A 69 -10.38 -42.91 -6.09
C THR A 69 -10.57 -42.28 -7.47
N GLN A 70 -9.57 -41.57 -8.00
CA GLN A 70 -9.62 -40.99 -9.34
C GLN A 70 -9.72 -42.05 -10.45
N ILE A 71 -8.96 -43.13 -10.33
CA ILE A 71 -9.01 -44.26 -11.28
C ILE A 71 -10.39 -44.92 -11.24
N GLU A 72 -10.89 -45.23 -10.05
CA GLU A 72 -12.22 -45.84 -9.87
C GLU A 72 -13.33 -44.95 -10.44
N ASN A 73 -13.31 -43.66 -10.13
CA ASN A 73 -14.27 -42.69 -10.68
C ASN A 73 -14.21 -42.65 -12.21
N ARG A 74 -13.01 -42.70 -12.79
CA ARG A 74 -12.83 -42.69 -14.24
C ARG A 74 -13.39 -43.95 -14.89
N ILE A 75 -13.19 -45.11 -14.27
CA ILE A 75 -13.78 -46.39 -14.72
C ILE A 75 -15.31 -46.32 -14.63
N ALA A 76 -15.85 -45.84 -13.51
CA ALA A 76 -17.30 -45.71 -13.34
C ALA A 76 -17.94 -44.75 -14.35
N LEU A 77 -17.27 -43.62 -14.65
CA LEU A 77 -17.71 -42.68 -15.68
C LEU A 77 -17.70 -43.31 -17.08
N ASP A 78 -16.67 -44.09 -17.41
CA ASP A 78 -16.58 -44.76 -18.70
C ASP A 78 -17.71 -45.79 -18.87
N GLN A 79 -17.98 -46.58 -17.82
CA GLN A 79 -19.13 -47.49 -17.78
C GLN A 79 -20.46 -46.75 -17.94
N LEU A 80 -20.66 -45.62 -17.26
CA LEU A 80 -21.87 -44.82 -17.41
C LEU A 80 -22.05 -44.26 -18.83
N LYS A 81 -20.95 -43.85 -19.49
CA LYS A 81 -21.00 -43.40 -20.89
C LYS A 81 -21.46 -44.50 -21.85
N THR A 82 -21.13 -45.77 -21.57
CA THR A 82 -21.65 -46.88 -22.40
C THR A 82 -23.16 -47.05 -22.27
N LEU A 83 -23.76 -46.65 -21.15
CA LEU A 83 -25.19 -46.78 -20.88
C LEU A 83 -26.00 -45.58 -21.39
N VAL A 84 -25.37 -44.40 -21.47
CA VAL A 84 -26.02 -43.16 -21.91
C VAL A 84 -25.50 -42.77 -23.30
N GLN A 85 -26.26 -43.11 -24.35
CA GLN A 85 -25.88 -42.83 -25.76
C GLN A 85 -25.80 -41.35 -26.15
N ASN A 86 -26.33 -40.44 -25.35
CA ASN A 86 -26.31 -39.01 -25.65
C ASN A 86 -25.50 -38.30 -24.57
N ASP A 87 -24.57 -37.43 -24.95
CA ASP A 87 -23.68 -36.66 -24.05
C ASP A 87 -24.41 -35.74 -23.04
N GLY A 88 -25.75 -35.83 -22.91
CA GLY A 88 -26.59 -35.20 -21.88
C GLY A 88 -26.75 -33.69 -22.03
N PHE A 89 -25.69 -33.02 -22.45
CA PHE A 89 -25.62 -31.58 -22.63
C PHE A 89 -25.83 -31.24 -24.10
N LYS A 90 -27.08 -30.99 -24.46
CA LYS A 90 -27.42 -30.35 -25.74
C LYS A 90 -27.86 -28.92 -25.49
N THR A 91 -27.34 -28.00 -26.27
CA THR A 91 -27.87 -26.64 -26.30
C THR A 91 -29.28 -26.66 -26.88
N PRO A 92 -30.22 -25.84 -26.39
CA PRO A 92 -31.54 -25.69 -27.00
C PRO A 92 -31.46 -25.33 -28.48
N ALA A 93 -32.49 -25.69 -29.24
CA ALA A 93 -32.59 -25.32 -30.65
C ALA A 93 -32.46 -23.79 -30.82
N ASN A 94 -31.63 -23.35 -31.77
CA ASN A 94 -31.37 -21.95 -32.08
C ASN A 94 -30.74 -21.14 -30.93
N TYR A 95 -30.07 -21.78 -29.96
CA TYR A 95 -29.36 -21.08 -28.89
C TYR A 95 -28.34 -20.08 -29.43
N PHE A 96 -27.47 -20.51 -30.35
CA PHE A 96 -26.43 -19.65 -30.91
C PHE A 96 -26.98 -18.57 -31.84
N ASP A 97 -28.09 -18.83 -32.54
CA ASP A 97 -28.77 -17.83 -33.38
C ASP A 97 -29.33 -16.67 -32.56
N LYS A 98 -29.83 -16.96 -31.34
CA LYS A 98 -30.36 -15.95 -30.41
C LYS A 98 -29.30 -15.33 -29.52
N LEU A 99 -28.18 -16.02 -29.29
CA LEU A 99 -27.12 -15.57 -28.39
C LEU A 99 -26.58 -14.20 -28.78
N GLN A 100 -26.31 -13.99 -30.07
CA GLN A 100 -25.79 -12.71 -30.56
C GLN A 100 -26.78 -11.56 -30.35
N SER A 101 -28.07 -11.77 -30.67
CA SER A 101 -29.11 -10.75 -30.46
C SER A 101 -29.33 -10.46 -28.98
N ASP A 102 -29.28 -11.48 -28.13
CA ASP A 102 -29.46 -11.35 -26.69
C ASP A 102 -28.31 -10.56 -26.06
N ILE A 103 -27.07 -10.84 -26.46
CA ILE A 103 -25.90 -10.08 -26.00
C ILE A 103 -26.00 -8.62 -26.44
N LEU A 104 -26.32 -8.35 -27.71
CA LEU A 104 -26.44 -6.99 -28.22
C LEU A 104 -27.57 -6.22 -27.55
N SER A 105 -28.72 -6.83 -27.30
CA SER A 105 -29.84 -6.19 -26.59
C SER A 105 -29.47 -5.77 -25.17
N LYS A 106 -28.64 -6.57 -24.48
CA LYS A 106 -28.19 -6.30 -23.10
C LYS A 106 -27.03 -5.31 -23.03
N THR A 107 -26.23 -5.19 -24.10
CA THR A 107 -24.99 -4.40 -24.09
C THR A 107 -25.08 -3.09 -24.87
N SER A 108 -25.86 -3.03 -25.95
CA SER A 108 -25.86 -1.89 -26.89
C SER A 108 -26.99 -0.89 -26.65
N GLY A 109 -27.98 -1.19 -25.80
CA GLY A 109 -29.15 -0.35 -25.55
C GLY A 109 -29.24 0.31 -24.18
N THR A 110 -28.44 -0.12 -23.20
CA THR A 110 -28.52 0.40 -21.83
C THR A 110 -27.58 1.58 -21.66
N VAL A 111 -27.88 2.69 -22.36
CA VAL A 111 -27.48 4.01 -21.85
C VAL A 111 -28.28 4.16 -20.57
N GLN A 112 -27.72 3.66 -19.46
CA GLN A 112 -28.24 3.94 -18.12
C GLN A 112 -28.49 5.44 -18.11
N LYS A 113 -29.76 5.86 -18.00
CA LYS A 113 -30.09 7.26 -17.73
C LYS A 113 -29.37 7.55 -16.42
N THR A 114 -28.17 8.09 -16.50
CA THR A 114 -27.43 8.57 -15.34
C THR A 114 -28.37 9.57 -14.70
N LYS A 115 -28.97 9.20 -13.57
CA LYS A 115 -29.76 10.13 -12.79
C LYS A 115 -28.76 11.17 -12.32
N VAL A 116 -28.68 12.27 -13.06
CA VAL A 116 -27.78 13.37 -12.73
C VAL A 116 -28.35 14.00 -11.48
N VAL A 117 -27.88 13.53 -10.31
CA VAL A 117 -28.27 14.10 -9.03
C VAL A 117 -27.38 15.31 -8.80
N ARG A 118 -28.00 16.49 -8.73
CA ARG A 118 -27.32 17.75 -8.50
C ARG A 118 -26.87 17.76 -7.03
N LEU A 119 -25.58 17.54 -6.78
CA LEU A 119 -25.00 17.35 -5.44
C LEU A 119 -25.04 18.61 -4.57
N TRP A 120 -25.20 19.79 -5.17
CA TRP A 120 -25.27 21.06 -4.47
C TRP A 120 -26.56 21.76 -4.85
N HIS A 121 -27.58 21.56 -4.03
CA HIS A 121 -28.83 22.29 -4.12
C HIS A 121 -29.06 22.90 -2.75
N THR A 122 -28.65 24.15 -2.55
CA THR A 122 -29.16 25.03 -1.46
C THR A 122 -28.39 26.35 -1.39
N ASP A 123 -29.10 27.39 -0.94
CA ASP A 123 -28.61 28.75 -0.67
C ASP A 123 -27.64 28.86 0.52
N PHE A 124 -27.22 27.74 1.14
CA PHE A 124 -26.35 27.75 2.32
C PHE A 124 -24.93 28.27 2.06
N MET A 125 -24.50 28.33 0.79
CA MET A 125 -23.20 28.91 0.44
C MET A 125 -23.08 30.39 0.83
N LYS A 126 -24.20 31.12 0.85
CA LYS A 126 -24.24 32.54 1.25
C LYS A 126 -23.93 32.70 2.74
N TYR A 127 -24.49 31.82 3.57
CA TYR A 127 -24.26 31.83 5.03
C TYR A 127 -22.89 31.27 5.40
N ALA A 128 -22.44 30.20 4.75
CA ALA A 128 -21.11 29.64 4.96
C ALA A 128 -20.00 30.65 4.65
N SER A 129 -20.12 31.37 3.52
CA SER A 129 -19.16 32.42 3.17
C SER A 129 -19.15 33.57 4.20
N ALA A 130 -20.31 34.03 4.67
CA ALA A 130 -20.39 35.09 5.67
C ALA A 130 -19.75 34.69 7.00
N ALA A 131 -20.01 33.46 7.47
CA ALA A 131 -19.40 32.93 8.70
C ALA A 131 -17.86 32.86 8.59
N CYS A 132 -17.33 32.44 7.44
CA CYS A 132 -15.88 32.42 7.22
C CYS A 132 -15.25 33.82 7.29
N PHE A 133 -15.90 34.84 6.71
CA PHE A 133 -15.40 36.21 6.81
C PHE A 133 -15.40 36.72 8.26
N ILE A 134 -16.47 36.46 9.03
CA ILE A 134 -16.54 36.84 10.44
C ILE A 134 -15.40 36.19 11.24
N LEU A 135 -15.16 34.89 11.03
CA LEU A 135 -14.08 34.17 11.70
C LEU A 135 -12.69 34.70 11.33
N LEU A 136 -12.45 35.00 10.05
CA LEU A 136 -11.19 35.58 9.58
C LEU A 136 -10.96 36.98 10.16
N THR A 137 -11.98 37.84 10.16
CA THR A 137 -11.87 39.19 10.73
C THR A 137 -11.66 39.15 12.25
N ALA A 138 -12.40 38.29 12.96
CA ALA A 138 -12.26 38.15 14.40
C ALA A 138 -10.90 37.58 14.79
N SER A 139 -10.42 36.56 14.05
CA SER A 139 -9.10 35.98 14.26
C SER A 139 -7.98 36.99 13.99
N GLY A 140 -8.09 37.80 12.93
CA GLY A 140 -7.12 38.86 12.62
C GLY A 140 -7.03 39.93 13.70
N LEU A 141 -8.17 40.42 14.22
CA LEU A 141 -8.20 41.39 15.32
C LEU A 141 -7.64 40.79 16.63
N TYR A 142 -8.01 39.55 16.94
CA TYR A 142 -7.51 38.85 18.13
C TYR A 142 -5.98 38.70 18.11
N PHE A 143 -5.40 38.36 16.95
CA PHE A 143 -3.95 38.21 16.80
C PHE A 143 -3.22 39.58 16.84
N ASN A 144 -3.85 40.65 16.32
CA ASN A 144 -3.30 42.00 16.41
C ASN A 144 -3.27 42.50 17.88
N GLN A 145 -4.33 42.26 18.65
CA GLN A 145 -4.38 42.60 20.08
C GLN A 145 -3.32 41.84 20.90
N GLN A 146 -3.01 40.59 20.54
CA GLN A 146 -1.92 39.86 21.21
C GLN A 146 -0.54 40.47 20.96
N ASN A 147 -0.31 41.11 19.81
CA ASN A 147 0.97 41.74 19.52
C ASN A 147 1.13 43.07 20.27
N THR A 148 0.08 43.90 20.37
CA THR A 148 0.15 45.16 21.13
C THR A 148 0.36 44.93 22.62
N LEU A 149 -0.31 43.93 23.22
CA LEU A 149 -0.13 43.57 24.63
C LEU A 149 1.28 43.04 24.95
N LYS A 150 1.93 42.35 24.01
CA LYS A 150 3.32 41.88 24.19
C LYS A 150 4.31 43.04 24.14
N GLU A 151 4.11 43.99 23.24
CA GLU A 151 4.96 45.16 23.07
C GLU A 151 4.94 46.08 24.31
N THR A 152 3.77 46.32 24.92
CA THR A 152 3.65 47.08 26.18
C THR A 152 4.41 46.42 27.33
N ARG A 153 4.30 45.09 27.50
CA ARG A 153 5.01 44.38 28.60
C ARG A 153 6.52 44.39 28.41
N THR A 154 7.01 44.27 27.17
CA THR A 154 8.46 44.37 26.90
C THR A 154 9.00 45.78 27.12
N ALA A 155 8.21 46.82 26.80
CA ALA A 155 8.61 48.21 27.03
C ALA A 155 8.67 48.54 28.54
N GLU A 156 7.74 48.01 29.33
CA GLU A 156 7.73 48.15 30.79
C GLU A 156 8.96 47.48 31.43
N LEU A 157 9.25 46.22 31.06
CA LEU A 157 10.45 45.51 31.54
C LEU A 157 11.77 46.19 31.11
N ALA A 158 11.84 46.72 29.88
CA ALA A 158 13.03 47.44 29.42
C ALA A 158 13.23 48.76 30.20
N SER A 159 12.14 49.42 30.58
CA SER A 159 12.18 50.63 31.40
C SER A 159 12.63 50.35 32.82
N GLU A 160 12.16 49.26 33.44
CA GLU A 160 12.63 48.82 34.75
C GLU A 160 14.13 48.47 34.73
N GLN A 161 14.60 47.79 33.69
CA GLN A 161 16.00 47.42 33.57
C GLN A 161 16.91 48.64 33.37
N MET A 162 16.46 49.64 32.60
CA MET A 162 17.20 50.89 32.43
C MET A 162 17.28 51.70 33.74
N LEU A 163 16.27 51.61 34.61
CA LEU A 163 16.28 52.23 35.93
C LEU A 163 17.29 51.55 36.89
N TYR A 164 17.51 50.24 36.75
CA TYR A 164 18.46 49.49 37.59
C TYR A 164 19.93 49.73 37.18
N ASP A 165 20.17 50.09 35.92
CA ASP A 165 21.51 50.35 35.38
C ASP A 165 22.00 51.79 35.64
N ILE A 166 21.19 52.61 36.33
CA ILE A 166 21.60 53.94 36.77
C ILE A 166 22.57 53.79 37.95
N ASP A 167 23.83 54.19 37.73
CA ASP A 167 24.86 54.18 38.77
C ASP A 167 24.48 55.11 39.94
N GLU A 168 24.71 54.64 41.18
CA GLU A 168 24.31 55.35 42.41
C GLU A 168 24.90 56.78 42.48
N SER A 169 26.07 57.01 41.87
CA SER A 169 26.68 58.34 41.80
C SER A 169 25.86 59.36 41.01
N VAL A 170 25.14 58.93 39.96
CA VAL A 170 24.27 59.80 39.15
C VAL A 170 22.99 60.15 39.89
N ILE A 171 22.47 59.19 40.67
CA ILE A 171 21.29 59.40 41.53
C ILE A 171 21.60 60.43 42.62
N ILE A 172 22.79 60.34 43.23
CA ILE A 172 23.24 61.30 44.25
C ILE A 172 23.36 62.71 43.63
N ASP A 173 23.92 62.83 42.43
CA ASP A 173 24.06 64.11 41.74
C ASP A 173 22.68 64.76 41.44
N HIS A 174 21.72 63.97 40.92
CA HIS A 174 20.39 64.49 40.60
C HIS A 174 19.54 64.83 41.83
N ILE A 175 19.67 64.11 42.95
CA ILE A 175 18.96 64.46 44.19
C ILE A 175 19.55 65.73 44.83
N GLN A 176 20.86 65.94 44.69
CA GLN A 176 21.49 67.19 45.09
C GLN A 176 20.97 68.37 44.24
N GLU A 177 20.66 68.14 42.95
CA GLU A 177 20.14 69.15 42.03
C GLU A 177 18.63 69.43 42.19
N SER A 178 17.80 68.42 42.49
CA SER A 178 16.32 68.53 42.45
C SER A 178 15.63 68.89 43.76
N GLN A 179 16.32 68.96 44.91
CA GLN A 179 15.78 69.57 46.13
C GLN A 179 15.52 71.10 46.02
N ALA A 180 15.76 71.70 44.85
CA ALA A 180 15.64 73.13 44.63
C ALA A 180 14.25 73.65 44.18
N ALA A 181 13.22 72.84 43.85
CA ALA A 181 11.97 73.39 43.28
C ALA A 181 10.65 72.59 43.54
N THR A 182 9.55 73.33 43.68
CA THR A 182 8.33 73.02 44.48
C THR A 182 7.04 73.10 43.62
N THR A 183 6.08 72.19 43.88
CA THR A 183 4.58 72.18 43.75
C THR A 183 3.79 73.26 42.93
N THR A 184 2.65 72.87 42.30
CA THR A 184 1.23 73.28 42.62
C THR A 184 0.21 72.94 41.49
N SER A 185 -0.97 72.44 41.89
CA SER A 185 -2.16 72.04 41.09
C SER A 185 -3.15 73.19 40.77
N ALA A 186 -3.94 73.09 39.69
CA ALA A 186 -5.03 74.02 39.29
C ALA A 186 -6.45 73.42 39.46
N SER A 187 -7.46 74.30 39.50
CA SER A 187 -8.73 74.23 40.26
C SER A 187 -9.98 73.87 39.43
N ASP A 188 -10.97 73.24 40.08
CA ASP A 188 -12.18 72.62 39.50
C ASP A 188 -13.09 73.55 38.66
N THR A 189 -13.04 74.86 38.86
CA THR A 189 -13.88 75.83 38.14
C THR A 189 -13.49 76.00 36.67
N GLU A 190 -12.21 75.79 36.33
CA GLU A 190 -11.76 75.81 34.93
C GLU A 190 -12.23 74.56 34.18
N MET A 191 -12.35 73.44 34.90
CA MET A 191 -12.81 72.16 34.36
C MET A 191 -14.29 72.22 33.93
N GLU A 192 -15.17 72.77 34.77
CA GLU A 192 -16.61 72.83 34.46
C GLU A 192 -16.93 73.65 33.21
N ASN A 193 -16.28 74.80 33.05
CA ASN A 193 -16.49 75.63 31.85
C ASN A 193 -15.99 74.95 30.57
N TYR A 194 -14.89 74.21 30.65
CA TYR A 194 -14.38 73.47 29.50
C TYR A 194 -15.37 72.40 29.03
N ILE A 195 -15.96 71.66 29.98
CA ILE A 195 -16.92 70.59 29.69
C ILE A 195 -18.20 71.15 29.06
N LEU A 196 -18.75 72.25 29.59
CA LEU A 196 -19.98 72.84 29.05
C LEU A 196 -19.82 73.44 27.64
N ASN A 197 -18.63 73.92 27.27
CA ASN A 197 -18.39 74.50 25.96
C ASN A 197 -18.11 73.46 24.87
N HIS A 198 -17.54 72.31 25.22
CA HIS A 198 -17.09 71.31 24.25
C HIS A 198 -18.04 70.11 24.09
N PHE A 199 -19.02 69.92 24.99
CA PHE A 199 -19.95 68.79 24.93
C PHE A 199 -21.41 69.25 24.94
N SER A 200 -22.21 68.72 24.00
CA SER A 200 -23.64 69.03 23.90
C SER A 200 -24.49 68.10 24.79
N SER A 201 -25.69 68.52 25.20
CA SER A 201 -26.56 67.72 26.09
C SER A 201 -26.92 66.33 25.51
N SER A 202 -26.89 66.14 24.20
CA SER A 202 -27.05 64.83 23.56
C SER A 202 -25.84 63.90 23.74
N ASP A 203 -24.63 64.45 23.88
CA ASP A 203 -23.40 63.65 24.07
C ASP A 203 -23.25 63.19 25.52
N LEU A 204 -23.70 64.01 26.47
CA LEU A 204 -23.79 63.66 27.89
C LEU A 204 -24.90 62.65 28.22
N SER A 205 -25.94 62.55 27.39
CA SER A 205 -27.09 61.65 27.62
C SER A 205 -27.04 60.31 26.89
N ASN A 206 -26.20 60.18 25.85
CA ASN A 206 -25.93 58.88 25.19
C ASN A 206 -24.85 58.03 25.89
N ASN A 207 -24.32 58.49 27.03
CA ASN A 207 -23.37 57.75 27.87
C ASN A 207 -23.91 57.58 29.31
N LEU A 208 -25.18 57.16 29.42
CA LEU A 208 -25.68 56.44 30.59
C LEU A 208 -26.26 55.09 30.18
#